data_AF-A0AA41YD85-F1
#
_entry.id   AF-A0AA41YD85-F1
#
_cell.length_a   1.000
_cell.length_b   1.000
_cell.length_c   1.000
_cell.angle_alpha   90.00
_cell.angle_beta   90.00
_cell.angle_gamma   90.00
#
_symmetry.space_group_name_H-M   'P 1'
#
loop_
_entity.id
_entity.type
_entity.pdbx_description
1 polymer ?
#
loop_
_entity_poly.entity_id
_entity_poly.type
_entity_poly.pdbx_seq_one_letter_code
_entity_poly.pdbx_strand_id
1 'polypeptide(L)'
;MATEINDEGKKNLKSGFARLIKRIGDEIEDAASLEVTTFTGNFEYKVSDVVRNGEDKVQIEKVLKSLTVQNQSTLELVAFTSVKIDSDVSTIVKKNLSPADDALLKLHKEMLVTSKEARQSLIQLVKDLL
;
A
#
# COMPACT_ATOMS: atom_id res chain seq x y z
N MET A 1 33.50 10.09 -41.57
CA MET A 1 33.68 10.49 -40.16
C MET A 1 32.40 10.10 -39.43
N ALA A 2 32.36 8.91 -38.85
CA ALA A 2 31.15 8.36 -38.23
C ALA A 2 31.56 7.41 -37.10
N THR A 3 32.18 7.95 -36.04
CA THR A 3 32.62 7.12 -34.91
C THR A 3 32.69 7.86 -33.57
N GLU A 4 32.05 9.03 -33.43
CA GLU A 4 32.00 9.79 -32.17
C GLU A 4 30.61 9.83 -31.52
N ILE A 5 29.66 9.00 -31.99
CA ILE A 5 28.47 8.68 -31.21
C ILE A 5 28.71 7.30 -30.62
N ASN A 6 29.34 7.16 -29.45
CA ASN A 6 29.01 5.95 -28.66
C ASN A 6 29.42 5.85 -27.20
N ASP A 7 30.47 6.46 -26.68
CA ASP A 7 30.94 6.06 -25.34
C ASP A 7 30.27 6.80 -24.18
N GLU A 8 30.01 8.10 -24.32
CA GLU A 8 29.27 8.86 -23.30
C GLU A 8 27.79 8.51 -23.27
N GLY A 9 27.16 8.35 -24.44
CA GLY A 9 25.76 7.90 -24.54
C GLY A 9 25.55 6.51 -23.93
N LYS A 10 26.45 5.56 -24.18
CA LYS A 10 26.41 4.22 -23.56
C LYS A 10 26.68 4.26 -22.06
N LYS A 11 27.62 5.09 -21.58
CA LYS A 11 27.86 5.28 -20.13
C LYS A 11 26.66 5.89 -19.41
N ASN A 12 26.00 6.87 -20.02
CA ASN A 12 24.82 7.52 -19.46
C ASN A 12 23.59 6.59 -19.47
N LEU A 13 23.42 5.77 -20.52
CA LEU A 13 22.38 4.73 -20.55
C LEU A 13 22.62 3.64 -19.49
N LYS A 14 23.85 3.13 -19.39
CA LYS A 14 24.22 2.12 -18.39
C LYS A 14 24.07 2.65 -16.96
N SER A 15 24.46 3.90 -16.72
CA SER A 15 24.31 4.51 -15.39
C SER A 15 22.87 4.88 -15.05
N GLY A 16 22.05 5.25 -16.04
CA GLY A 16 20.60 5.43 -15.88
C GLY A 16 19.89 4.12 -15.56
N PHE A 17 20.22 3.04 -16.29
CA PHE A 17 19.69 1.70 -16.05
C PHE A 17 20.12 1.13 -14.70
N ALA A 18 21.40 1.30 -14.31
CA ALA A 18 21.90 0.90 -13.00
C ALA A 18 21.21 1.65 -11.84
N ARG A 19 20.88 2.94 -12.03
CA ARG A 19 20.10 3.71 -11.04
C ARG A 19 18.65 3.24 -10.97
N LEU A 20 18.05 2.87 -12.10
CA LEU A 20 16.70 2.32 -12.14
C LEU A 20 16.65 0.98 -11.39
N ILE A 21 17.56 0.05 -11.71
CA ILE A 21 17.69 -1.23 -11.01
C ILE A 21 17.93 -1.03 -9.51
N LYS A 22 18.79 -0.09 -9.13
CA LYS A 22 19.04 0.21 -7.72
C LYS A 22 17.79 0.73 -7.01
N ARG A 23 17.07 1.68 -7.59
CA ARG A 23 15.81 2.18 -7.02
C ARG A 23 14.76 1.08 -6.92
N ILE A 24 14.67 0.23 -7.92
CA ILE A 24 13.76 -0.91 -7.90
C ILE A 24 14.19 -1.93 -6.84
N GLY A 25 15.48 -2.15 -6.63
CA GLY A 25 16.02 -2.98 -5.56
C GLY A 25 15.69 -2.43 -4.17
N ASP A 26 15.86 -1.11 -3.97
CA ASP A 26 15.50 -0.41 -2.74
C ASP A 26 13.97 -0.50 -2.50
N GLU A 27 13.15 -0.32 -3.54
CA GLU A 27 11.69 -0.49 -3.47
C GLU A 27 11.26 -1.96 -3.24
N ILE A 28 12.03 -2.95 -3.69
CA ILE A 28 11.80 -4.37 -3.38
C ILE A 28 12.12 -4.67 -1.92
N GLU A 29 13.18 -4.07 -1.37
CA GLU A 29 13.55 -4.23 0.03
C GLU A 29 12.48 -3.60 0.94
N ASP A 30 11.91 -2.45 0.57
CA ASP A 30 10.71 -1.91 1.23
C ASP A 30 9.46 -2.76 0.95
N ALA A 31 9.36 -3.35 -0.24
CA ALA A 31 8.36 -4.37 -0.55
C ALA A 31 8.66 -5.73 0.13
N ALA A 32 9.59 -5.83 1.07
CA ALA A 32 9.79 -7.03 1.88
C ALA A 32 8.76 -7.21 3.00
N SER A 33 8.16 -6.12 3.50
CA SER A 33 7.23 -6.17 4.63
C SER A 33 5.80 -5.87 4.20
N LEU A 34 4.92 -6.86 4.28
CA LEU A 34 3.49 -6.68 3.99
C LEU A 34 2.74 -6.50 5.29
N GLU A 35 2.13 -5.33 5.46
CA GLU A 35 1.19 -5.07 6.54
C GLU A 35 -0.18 -4.79 5.94
N VAL A 36 -1.16 -5.59 6.34
CA VAL A 36 -2.57 -5.36 6.02
C VAL A 36 -3.28 -5.21 7.35
N THR A 37 -4.04 -4.12 7.48
CA THR A 37 -4.84 -3.85 8.67
C THR A 37 -6.25 -3.53 8.23
N THR A 38 -7.23 -4.22 8.80
CA THR A 38 -8.65 -4.02 8.53
C THR A 38 -9.35 -3.63 9.81
N PHE A 39 -9.95 -2.45 9.78
CA PHE A 39 -10.81 -1.93 10.83
C PHE A 39 -12.26 -1.90 10.36
N THR A 40 -13.17 -1.97 11.32
CA THR A 40 -14.59 -1.65 11.16
C THR A 40 -14.94 -0.57 12.17
N GLY A 41 -15.99 0.20 11.93
CA GLY A 41 -16.39 1.26 12.85
C GLY A 41 -17.33 2.26 12.22
N ASN A 42 -17.79 3.19 13.05
CA ASN A 42 -18.70 4.24 12.62
C ASN A 42 -17.92 5.56 12.48
N PHE A 43 -18.15 6.23 11.36
CA PHE A 43 -17.70 7.59 11.12
C PHE A 43 -18.90 8.52 11.22
N GLU A 44 -18.87 9.43 12.18
CA GLU A 44 -19.85 10.51 12.27
C GLU A 44 -19.19 11.81 11.85
N TYR A 45 -19.78 12.50 10.88
CA TYR A 45 -19.37 13.82 10.45
C TYR A 45 -20.60 14.69 10.22
N LYS A 46 -20.48 16.00 10.43
CA LYS A 46 -21.57 16.93 10.10
C LYS A 46 -21.46 17.34 8.65
N VAL A 47 -22.59 17.51 7.96
CA VAL A 47 -22.63 17.96 6.57
C VAL A 47 -21.88 19.30 6.38
N SER A 48 -21.92 20.17 7.39
CA SER A 48 -21.16 21.44 7.45
C SER A 48 -19.64 21.27 7.36
N ASP A 49 -19.12 20.08 7.67
CA ASP A 49 -17.68 19.79 7.68
C ASP A 49 -17.19 19.31 6.31
N VAL A 50 -18.11 18.90 5.43
CA VAL A 50 -17.81 18.25 4.14
C VAL A 50 -18.30 19.04 2.95
N VAL A 51 -19.33 19.86 3.13
CA VAL A 51 -19.86 20.80 2.15
C VAL A 51 -19.57 22.21 2.66
N ARG A 52 -18.46 22.81 2.20
CA ARG A 52 -18.20 24.24 2.39
C ARG A 52 -18.80 25.01 1.21
N ASN A 53 -19.47 26.12 1.53
CA ASN A 53 -20.12 27.04 0.59
C ASN A 53 -19.31 27.21 -0.72
N GLY A 54 -19.81 26.61 -1.81
CA GLY A 54 -19.28 26.79 -3.17
C GLY A 54 -18.68 25.54 -3.84
N GLU A 55 -18.52 24.42 -3.14
CA GLU A 55 -18.03 23.16 -3.74
C GLU A 55 -19.04 22.01 -3.59
N ASP A 56 -19.64 21.57 -4.71
CA ASP A 56 -20.59 20.46 -4.82
C ASP A 56 -19.97 19.05 -4.64
N LYS A 57 -18.83 18.94 -3.94
CA LYS A 57 -18.12 17.67 -3.79
C LYS A 57 -17.80 17.37 -2.34
N VAL A 58 -18.19 16.16 -1.93
CA VAL A 58 -17.88 15.60 -0.62
C VAL A 58 -16.36 15.37 -0.54
N GLN A 59 -15.66 16.20 0.24
CA GLN A 59 -14.20 16.11 0.39
C GLN A 59 -13.79 15.09 1.46
N ILE A 60 -14.11 13.82 1.22
CA ILE A 60 -13.82 12.69 2.12
C ILE A 60 -12.35 12.68 2.57
N GLU A 61 -11.40 12.97 1.67
CA GLU A 61 -9.97 12.96 2.01
C GLU A 61 -9.61 14.00 3.09
N LYS A 62 -10.23 15.19 3.05
CA LYS A 62 -10.00 16.23 4.07
C LYS A 62 -10.68 15.87 5.39
N VAL A 63 -11.86 15.25 5.33
CA VAL A 63 -12.56 14.73 6.51
C VAL A 63 -11.70 13.68 7.20
N LEU A 64 -11.18 12.70 6.46
CA LEU A 64 -10.30 11.66 6.99
C LEU A 64 -9.02 12.25 7.64
N LYS A 65 -8.40 13.26 7.01
CA LYS A 65 -7.24 13.98 7.56
C LYS A 65 -7.57 14.75 8.85
N SER A 66 -8.75 15.37 8.93
CA SER A 66 -9.19 16.07 10.16
C SER A 66 -9.54 15.10 11.30
N LEU A 67 -10.05 13.91 10.98
CA LEU A 67 -10.38 12.87 11.94
C LEU A 67 -9.12 12.22 12.55
N THR A 68 -8.00 12.21 11.82
CA THR A 68 -6.71 11.78 12.39
C THR A 68 -6.23 12.75 13.48
N VAL A 69 -6.69 14.00 13.46
CA VAL A 69 -6.31 15.06 14.42
C VAL A 69 -7.32 15.15 15.57
N GLN A 70 -8.59 14.79 15.34
CA GLN A 70 -9.65 14.76 16.35
C GLN A 70 -10.04 13.31 16.66
N ASN A 71 -9.49 12.77 17.74
CA ASN A 71 -9.61 11.39 18.27
C ASN A 71 -11.06 10.88 18.59
N GLN A 72 -12.09 11.23 17.83
CA GLN A 72 -13.49 10.80 18.08
C GLN A 72 -13.98 9.70 17.14
N SER A 73 -13.08 8.89 16.58
CA SER A 73 -13.47 7.71 15.79
C SER A 73 -13.26 6.43 16.60
N THR A 74 -14.35 5.71 16.89
CA THR A 74 -14.26 4.37 17.48
C THR A 74 -14.07 3.36 16.35
N LEU A 75 -12.82 2.95 16.15
CA LEU A 75 -12.45 1.91 15.20
C LEU A 75 -12.19 0.61 15.96
N GLU A 76 -12.83 -0.46 15.51
CA GLU A 76 -12.61 -1.82 15.99
C GLU A 76 -11.71 -2.57 15.01
N LEU A 77 -10.65 -3.17 15.53
CA LEU A 77 -9.79 -4.03 14.73
C LEU A 77 -10.52 -5.33 14.37
N VAL A 78 -10.65 -5.61 13.08
CA VAL A 78 -11.20 -6.88 12.57
C VAL A 78 -10.07 -7.88 12.35
N ALA A 79 -9.05 -7.46 11.61
CA ALA A 79 -7.91 -8.29 11.26
C ALA A 79 -6.64 -7.45 11.05
N PHE A 80 -5.52 -7.95 11.54
CA PHE A 80 -4.19 -7.41 11.27
C PHE A 80 -3.29 -8.56 10.85
N THR A 81 -2.59 -8.42 9.74
CA THR A 81 -1.58 -9.37 9.30
C THR A 81 -0.32 -8.61 8.92
N SER A 82 0.78 -8.97 9.58
CA SER A 82 2.13 -8.56 9.20
C SER A 82 2.89 -9.79 8.70
N VAL A 83 3.47 -9.67 7.51
CA VAL A 83 4.30 -10.69 6.87
C VAL A 83 5.66 -10.08 6.63
N LYS A 84 6.69 -10.64 7.26
CA LYS A 84 8.08 -10.32 6.98
C LYS A 84 8.66 -11.35 6.01
N ILE A 85 9.69 -10.96 5.23
CA ILE A 85 10.36 -11.87 4.27
C ILE A 85 10.95 -13.11 4.96
N ASP A 86 11.34 -13.03 6.23
CA ASP A 86 11.86 -14.18 6.99
C ASP A 86 10.79 -15.24 7.32
N SER A 87 9.57 -15.06 6.81
CA SER A 87 8.40 -15.92 6.95
C SER A 87 7.69 -15.84 8.30
N ASP A 88 8.05 -14.90 9.16
CA ASP A 88 7.23 -14.61 10.34
C ASP A 88 5.94 -13.93 9.90
N VAL A 89 4.84 -14.68 10.02
CA VAL A 89 3.47 -14.19 9.80
C VAL A 89 2.80 -14.04 11.14
N SER A 90 2.54 -12.79 11.53
CA SER A 90 1.72 -12.47 12.69
C SER A 90 0.33 -12.07 12.22
N THR A 91 -0.68 -12.87 12.57
CA THR A 91 -2.09 -12.55 12.27
C THR A 91 -2.92 -12.47 13.54
N ILE A 92 -3.58 -11.33 13.73
CA ILE A 92 -4.49 -11.05 14.83
C ILE A 92 -5.88 -10.91 14.24
N VAL A 93 -6.85 -11.66 14.75
CA VAL A 93 -8.25 -11.62 14.30
C VAL A 93 -9.14 -11.40 15.52
N LYS A 94 -10.19 -10.59 15.34
CA LYS A 94 -11.23 -10.40 16.35
C LYS A 94 -11.85 -11.76 16.74
N LYS A 95 -11.94 -12.03 18.05
CA LYS A 95 -12.41 -13.32 18.59
C LYS A 95 -13.90 -13.60 18.31
N ASN A 96 -14.73 -12.56 18.28
CA ASN A 96 -16.18 -12.64 18.10
C ASN A 96 -16.59 -11.90 16.83
N LEU A 97 -16.41 -12.54 15.67
CA LEU A 97 -16.77 -11.96 14.38
C LEU A 97 -18.29 -11.96 14.20
N SER A 98 -18.85 -10.80 13.89
CA SER A 98 -20.20 -10.72 13.33
C SER A 98 -20.20 -11.23 11.87
N PRO A 99 -21.36 -11.55 11.27
CA PRO A 99 -21.43 -11.90 9.85
C PRO A 99 -20.83 -10.83 8.92
N ALA A 100 -20.93 -9.55 9.30
CA ALA A 100 -20.29 -8.45 8.58
C ALA A 100 -18.76 -8.47 8.74
N ASP A 101 -18.27 -8.75 9.95
CA ASP A 101 -16.82 -8.88 10.20
C ASP A 101 -16.21 -10.08 9.45
N ASP A 102 -16.97 -11.16 9.25
CA ASP A 102 -16.52 -12.33 8.48
C ASP A 102 -16.33 -12.00 6.98
N ALA A 103 -17.22 -11.21 6.40
CA ALA A 103 -17.06 -10.69 5.04
C ALA A 103 -15.82 -9.79 4.92
N LEU A 104 -15.57 -8.93 5.91
CA LEU A 104 -14.38 -8.08 5.97
C LEU A 104 -13.10 -8.91 6.16
N LEU A 105 -13.14 -9.97 6.96
CA LEU A 105 -12.01 -10.89 7.12
C LEU A 105 -11.73 -11.65 5.81
N LYS A 106 -12.76 -12.03 5.06
CA LYS A 106 -12.59 -12.64 3.74
C LYS A 106 -11.90 -11.67 2.77
N LEU A 107 -12.37 -10.43 2.71
CA LEU A 107 -11.73 -9.38 1.91
C LEU A 107 -10.28 -9.14 2.34
N HIS A 108 -10.01 -9.14 3.64
CA HIS A 108 -8.65 -9.02 4.18
C HIS A 108 -7.73 -10.14 3.66
N LYS A 109 -8.20 -11.38 3.66
CA LYS A 109 -7.45 -12.53 3.12
C LYS A 109 -7.23 -12.42 1.61
N GLU A 110 -8.22 -11.96 0.86
CA GLU A 110 -8.08 -11.70 -0.57
C GLU A 110 -7.03 -10.63 -0.84
N MET A 111 -7.04 -9.52 -0.08
CA MET A 111 -6.02 -8.48 -0.16
C MET A 111 -4.62 -9.01 0.14
N LEU A 112 -4.46 -9.92 1.12
CA LEU A 112 -3.18 -10.54 1.42
C LEU A 112 -2.66 -11.37 0.23
N VAL A 113 -3.53 -12.17 -0.39
CA VAL A 113 -3.17 -12.99 -1.56
C VAL A 113 -2.76 -12.11 -2.72
N THR A 114 -3.58 -11.13 -3.10
CA THR A 114 -3.29 -10.22 -4.21
C THR A 114 -2.02 -9.40 -3.96
N SER A 115 -1.81 -8.94 -2.72
CA SER A 115 -0.59 -8.18 -2.38
C SER A 115 0.65 -9.07 -2.44
N LYS A 116 0.55 -10.34 -2.06
CA LYS A 116 1.64 -11.31 -2.19
C LYS A 116 1.96 -11.60 -3.66
N GLU A 117 0.95 -11.83 -4.48
CA GLU A 117 1.10 -12.08 -5.93
C GLU A 117 1.72 -10.89 -6.66
N ALA A 118 1.27 -9.67 -6.35
CA ALA A 118 1.84 -8.45 -6.91
C ALA A 118 3.33 -8.31 -6.58
N ARG A 119 3.71 -8.58 -5.33
CA ARG A 119 5.11 -8.54 -4.87
C ARG A 119 5.95 -9.62 -5.53
N GLN A 120 5.44 -10.85 -5.64
CA GLN A 120 6.11 -11.93 -6.36
C GLN A 120 6.34 -11.58 -7.84
N SER A 121 5.34 -10.97 -8.47
CA SER A 121 5.43 -10.53 -9.86
C SER A 121 6.46 -9.42 -10.05
N LEU A 122 6.52 -8.46 -9.13
CA LEU A 122 7.54 -7.41 -9.13
C LEU A 122 8.96 -7.99 -8.96
N ILE A 123 9.14 -8.90 -8.00
CA ILE A 123 10.42 -9.59 -7.80
C ILE A 123 10.81 -10.37 -9.06
N GLN A 124 9.86 -11.05 -9.70
CA GLN A 124 10.12 -11.81 -10.93
C GLN A 124 10.54 -10.88 -12.08
N LEU A 125 9.81 -9.77 -12.29
CA LEU A 125 10.15 -8.76 -13.31
C LEU A 125 11.60 -8.27 -13.14
N VAL A 126 12.04 -8.07 -11.90
CA VAL A 126 13.37 -7.55 -11.61
C VAL A 126 14.44 -8.61 -11.78
N LYS A 127 14.15 -9.86 -11.40
CA LYS A 127 15.01 -11.01 -11.71
C LYS A 127 15.20 -11.18 -13.22
N ASP A 128 14.15 -10.95 -14.01
CA ASP A 128 14.23 -11.08 -15.47
C ASP A 128 14.98 -9.93 -16.15
N LEU A 129 15.11 -8.78 -15.46
CA LEU A 129 15.84 -7.59 -15.94
C LEU A 129 17.34 -7.58 -15.56
N LEU A 130 17.75 -8.43 -14.61
CA LEU A 130 19.12 -8.59 -14.11
C LEU A 130 19.88 -9.67 -14.89
#